data_AF-A0A1I1B0U3-F1
#
_entry.id   AF-A0A1I1B0U3-F1
#
_cell.length_a   1.000
_cell.length_b   1.000
_cell.length_c   1.000
_cell.angle_alpha   90.00
_cell.angle_beta   90.00
_cell.angle_gamma   90.00
#
_symmetry.space_group_name_H-M   'P 1'
#
loop_
_entity.id
_entity.type
_entity.pdbx_description
1 polymer ?
#
loop_
_entity_poly.entity_id
_entity_poly.type
_entity_poly.pdbx_seq_one_letter_code
_entity_poly.pdbx_strand_id
1 'polypeptide(L)'
;MLIVEQLNRVEEIGGNNYLYSYRMIKKEVVVPFYDCSTPIQGYGIEVERQELVNGVVVNIERDIVATISPYRHKVRELLKVLYANCVSPIHLIDVLGEYIDEYVIDFNGSDFIKVCTN
;
A
#
# COMPACT_ATOMS: atom_id res chain seq x y z
N MET A 1 3.68 -9.29 -8.30
CA MET A 1 3.60 -8.34 -7.18
C MET A 1 4.91 -8.42 -6.43
N LEU A 2 5.57 -7.29 -6.16
CA LEU A 2 6.89 -7.24 -5.52
C LEU A 2 6.84 -6.33 -4.31
N ILE A 3 7.38 -6.75 -3.16
CA ILE A 3 7.56 -5.87 -2.01
C ILE A 3 8.77 -4.99 -2.27
N VAL A 4 8.60 -3.68 -2.17
CA VAL A 4 9.63 -2.68 -2.47
C VAL A 4 10.19 -2.03 -1.20
N GLU A 5 9.36 -1.90 -0.16
CA GLU A 5 9.73 -1.28 1.11
C GLU A 5 8.93 -1.96 2.23
N GLN A 6 9.52 -2.11 3.41
CA GLN A 6 8.86 -2.70 4.57
C GLN A 6 9.25 -1.94 5.83
N LEU A 7 8.26 -1.65 6.67
CA LEU A 7 8.41 -1.08 8.00
C LEU A 7 7.73 -2.00 9.01
N ASN A 8 8.43 -2.35 10.09
CA ASN A 8 7.91 -3.20 11.14
C ASN A 8 7.82 -2.42 12.45
N ARG A 9 6.79 -2.72 13.23
CA ARG A 9 6.57 -2.11 14.55
C ARG A 9 6.04 -3.17 15.51
N VAL A 10 6.55 -3.16 16.72
CA VAL A 10 6.08 -4.03 17.80
C VAL A 10 5.39 -3.16 18.83
N GLU A 11 4.17 -3.54 19.20
CA GLU A 11 3.37 -2.85 20.21
C GLU A 11 2.93 -3.85 21.27
N GLU A 12 3.12 -3.51 22.54
CA GLU A 12 2.67 -4.33 23.67
C GLU A 12 1.39 -3.72 24.24
N ILE A 13 0.27 -4.43 24.11
CA ILE A 13 -1.04 -3.96 24.58
C ILE A 13 -1.61 -5.05 25.49
N GLY A 14 -1.79 -4.73 26.77
CA GLY A 14 -2.42 -5.65 27.73
C GLY A 14 -1.64 -6.94 28.00
N GLY A 15 -0.32 -6.95 27.76
CA GLY A 15 0.54 -8.13 27.90
C GLY A 15 0.59 -9.03 26.66
N ASN A 16 -0.14 -8.68 25.60
CA ASN A 16 -0.02 -9.32 24.29
C ASN A 16 0.93 -8.49 23.39
N ASN A 17 1.76 -9.18 22.62
CA ASN A 17 2.66 -8.56 21.67
C ASN A 17 2.02 -8.55 20.28
N TYR A 18 1.86 -7.36 19.70
CA TYR A 18 1.36 -7.18 18.34
C TYR A 18 2.50 -6.76 17.42
N LEU A 19 2.72 -7.54 16.37
CA LEU A 19 3.66 -7.22 15.30
C LEU A 19 2.90 -6.63 14.12
N TYR A 20 3.13 -5.36 13.85
CA TYR A 20 2.62 -4.67 12.68
C TYR A 20 3.69 -4.64 11.60
N SER A 21 3.31 -5.04 10.38
CA SER A 21 4.16 -5.00 9.19
C SER A 21 3.46 -4.19 8.11
N TYR A 22 4.07 -3.07 7.73
CA TYR A 22 3.62 -2.19 6.66
C TYR A 22 4.52 -2.41 5.45
N ARG A 23 3.96 -2.90 4.35
CA ARG A 23 4.69 -3.26 3.14
C ARG A 23 4.22 -2.41 1.96
N MET A 24 5.15 -1.76 1.28
CA MET A 24 4.89 -1.17 -0.02
C MET A 24 5.05 -2.24 -1.09
N ILE A 25 4.06 -2.33 -1.96
CA ILE A 25 4.01 -3.29 -3.06
C ILE A 25 4.08 -2.57 -4.40
N LYS A 26 4.77 -3.18 -5.36
CA LYS A 26 4.80 -2.78 -6.77
C LYS A 26 4.05 -3.83 -7.58
N LYS A 27 3.16 -3.36 -8.46
CA LYS A 27 2.37 -4.19 -9.36
C LYS A 27 2.29 -3.51 -10.73
N GLU A 28 2.35 -4.31 -11.78
CA GLU A 28 2.04 -3.82 -13.13
C GLU A 28 0.53 -3.95 -13.36
N VAL A 29 -0.06 -2.87 -13.87
CA VAL A 29 -1.49 -2.73 -14.14
C VAL A 29 -1.64 -2.47 -15.63
N VAL A 30 -2.38 -3.34 -16.32
CA VAL A 30 -2.75 -3.13 -17.72
C VAL A 30 -4.04 -2.33 -17.71
N VAL A 31 -4.00 -1.11 -18.25
CA VAL A 31 -5.19 -0.27 -18.40
C VAL A 31 -5.72 -0.48 -19.82
N PRO A 32 -6.94 -1.00 -20.01
CA PRO A 32 -7.47 -1.33 -21.34
C PRO A 32 -7.98 -0.11 -22.13
N PHE A 33 -7.64 1.11 -21.71
CA PHE A 33 -8.04 2.34 -22.38
C PHE A 33 -6.87 2.86 -23.22
N TYR A 34 -7.16 3.17 -24.48
CA TYR A 34 -6.24 3.49 -25.58
C TYR A 34 -5.57 2.24 -26.19
N ASP A 35 -5.41 2.23 -27.52
CA ASP A 35 -4.85 1.13 -28.35
C ASP A 35 -3.39 0.74 -28.03
N CYS A 36 -2.93 1.00 -26.81
CA CYS A 36 -1.59 0.75 -26.31
C CYS A 36 -1.68 -0.10 -25.04
N SER A 37 -1.46 -1.41 -25.17
CA SER A 37 -1.49 -2.39 -24.08
C SER A 37 -0.24 -2.34 -23.17
N THR A 38 0.27 -1.14 -22.90
CA THR A 38 1.50 -0.98 -22.13
C THR A 38 1.19 -1.15 -20.64
N PRO A 39 1.83 -2.09 -19.94
CA PRO A 39 1.65 -2.24 -18.51
C PRO A 39 2.16 -0.99 -17.78
N ILE A 40 1.28 -0.34 -17.02
CA ILE A 40 1.61 0.80 -16.19
C ILE A 40 2.07 0.28 -14.84
N GLN A 41 3.16 0.83 -14.32
CA GLN A 41 3.61 0.50 -12.99
C GLN A 41 2.75 1.23 -11.94
N GLY A 42 2.13 0.46 -11.05
CA GLY A 42 1.41 0.93 -9.88
C GLY A 42 2.11 0.54 -8.58
N TYR A 43 1.95 1.39 -7.57
CA TYR A 43 2.37 1.12 -6.20
C TYR A 43 1.16 1.06 -5.29
N GLY A 44 1.21 0.16 -4.32
CA GLY A 44 0.17 -0.05 -3.33
C GLY A 44 0.76 -0.26 -1.94
N ILE A 45 -0.12 -0.47 -0.96
CA ILE A 45 0.26 -0.71 0.43
C ILE A 45 -0.47 -1.92 0.94
N GLU A 46 0.25 -2.68 1.75
CA GLU A 46 -0.24 -3.84 2.44
C GLU A 46 0.09 -3.70 3.93
N VAL A 47 -0.88 -3.98 4.78
CA VAL A 47 -0.73 -3.93 6.23
C VAL A 47 -1.08 -5.27 6.81
N GLU A 48 -0.20 -5.79 7.66
CA GLU A 48 -0.37 -7.04 8.37
C GLU A 48 -0.20 -6.80 9.88
N ARG A 49 -1.06 -7.41 10.68
CA ARG A 49 -0.99 -7.44 12.13
C ARG A 49 -0.96 -8.89 12.58
N GLN A 50 0.07 -9.25 13.35
CA GLN A 50 0.19 -10.56 13.97
C GLN A 50 0.06 -10.40 15.49
N GLU A 51 -0.74 -11.24 16.11
CA GLU A 51 -0.85 -11.33 17.56
C GLU A 51 0.01 -12.48 18.08
N LEU A 52 0.97 -12.15 18.94
CA LEU A 52 1.88 -13.10 19.57
C LEU A 52 1.53 -13.26 21.05
N VAL A 53 1.20 -14.49 21.42
CA VAL A 53 1.01 -14.91 22.82
C VAL A 53 2.06 -15.97 23.13
N ASN A 54 2.92 -15.71 24.10
CA ASN A 54 4.04 -16.60 24.48
C ASN A 54 4.95 -17.00 23.30
N GLY A 55 5.17 -16.08 22.36
CA GLY A 55 6.00 -16.32 21.17
C GLY A 55 5.33 -17.14 20.07
N VAL A 56 4.07 -17.56 20.25
CA VAL A 56 3.27 -18.23 19.23
C VAL A 56 2.35 -17.21 18.58
N VAL A 57 2.33 -17.19 17.24
CA VAL A 57 1.37 -16.37 16.49
C VAL A 57 0.00 -17.03 16.60
N VAL A 58 -0.93 -16.36 17.28
CA VAL A 58 -2.30 -16.85 17.51
C VAL A 58 -3.25 -16.36 16.43
N ASN A 59 -3.02 -15.14 15.93
CA ASN A 59 -3.86 -14.52 14.92
C ASN A 59 -3.03 -13.70 13.93
N ILE A 60 -3.47 -13.68 12.67
CA ILE A 60 -2.87 -12.88 11.60
C ILE A 60 -4.01 -12.21 10.84
N GLU A 61 -3.98 -10.89 10.84
CA GLU A 61 -4.87 -10.06 10.02
C GLU A 61 -4.04 -9.35 8.97
N ARG A 62 -4.56 -9.28 7.75
CA ARG A 62 -3.89 -8.63 6.64
C ARG A 62 -4.91 -8.01 5.71
N ASP A 63 -4.59 -6.83 5.22
CA ASP A 63 -5.34 -6.17 4.15
C ASP A 63 -4.39 -5.50 3.15
N ILE A 64 -4.88 -5.30 1.93
CA ILE A 64 -4.06 -4.89 0.79
C ILE A 64 -4.81 -3.95 -0.14
N VAL A 65 -4.21 -2.79 -0.40
CA VAL A 65 -4.58 -1.91 -1.50
C VAL A 65 -3.55 -2.09 -2.59
N ALA A 66 -3.93 -2.84 -3.64
CA ALA A 66 -3.01 -3.31 -4.67
C ALA A 66 -2.40 -2.18 -5.51
N THR A 67 -3.13 -1.09 -5.70
CA THR A 67 -2.76 0.05 -6.56
C THR A 67 -3.37 1.33 -5.97
N ILE A 68 -2.52 2.31 -5.67
CA ILE A 68 -2.90 3.63 -5.13
C ILE A 68 -2.45 4.73 -6.10
N SER A 69 -1.18 4.72 -6.52
CA SER A 69 -0.61 5.72 -7.42
C SER A 69 0.56 5.12 -8.21
N PRO A 70 0.85 5.60 -9.42
CA PRO A 70 2.05 5.22 -10.16
C PRO A 70 3.32 5.87 -9.57
N TYR A 71 3.17 6.88 -8.72
CA TYR A 71 4.30 7.61 -8.13
C TYR A 71 4.75 6.99 -6.80
N ARG A 72 5.96 6.39 -6.79
CA ARG A 72 6.54 5.76 -5.59
C ARG A 72 6.59 6.68 -4.37
N HIS A 73 6.94 7.95 -4.56
CA HIS A 73 7.15 8.89 -3.45
C HIS A 73 5.85 9.17 -2.70
N LYS A 74 4.73 9.36 -3.41
CA LYS A 74 3.41 9.56 -2.79
C LYS A 74 3.00 8.36 -1.94
N VAL A 75 3.12 7.15 -2.48
CA VAL A 75 2.81 5.92 -1.74
C VAL A 75 3.76 5.72 -0.55
N ARG A 76 5.00 6.20 -0.64
CA ARG A 76 5.97 6.16 0.47
C ARG A 76 5.57 7.08 1.61
N GLU A 77 5.08 8.27 1.29
CA GLU A 77 4.59 9.21 2.30
C GLU A 77 3.38 8.62 3.02
N LEU A 78 2.43 8.04 2.29
CA LEU A 78 1.30 7.31 2.87
C LEU A 78 1.75 6.15 3.78
N LEU A 79 2.72 5.35 3.34
CA LEU A 79 3.26 4.25 4.16
C LEU A 79 3.79 4.76 5.51
N LYS A 80 4.48 5.91 5.51
CA LYS A 80 4.99 6.54 6.75
C LYS A 80 3.86 7.04 7.63
N VAL A 81 2.80 7.61 7.06
CA VAL A 81 1.62 8.06 7.81
C VAL A 81 0.91 6.88 8.48
N LEU A 82 0.71 5.78 7.77
CA LEU A 82 0.12 4.56 8.34
C LEU A 82 0.97 3.99 9.48
N TYR A 83 2.29 3.95 9.28
CA TYR A 83 3.25 3.48 10.28
C TYR A 83 3.26 4.36 11.55
N ALA A 84 3.25 5.69 11.37
CA ALA A 84 3.28 6.64 12.47
C ALA A 84 2.03 6.53 13.34
N ASN A 85 0.87 6.33 12.71
CA ASN A 85 -0.43 6.27 13.38
C ASN A 85 -0.83 4.84 13.83
N CYS A 86 0.02 3.83 13.70
CA CYS A 86 -0.31 2.43 14.03
C CYS A 86 -1.61 1.94 13.38
N VAL A 87 -1.85 2.30 12.12
CA VAL A 87 -3.10 1.92 11.44
C VAL A 87 -3.17 0.40 11.34
N SER A 88 -4.26 -0.19 11.81
CA SER A 88 -4.51 -1.62 11.72
C SER A 88 -5.02 -2.01 10.33
N PRO A 89 -4.82 -3.26 9.89
CA PRO A 89 -5.30 -3.74 8.58
C PRO A 89 -6.77 -3.43 8.30
N ILE A 90 -7.64 -3.59 9.31
CA ILE A 90 -9.09 -3.34 9.18
C ILE A 90 -9.48 -1.89 8.90
N HIS A 91 -8.64 -0.93 9.31
CA HIS A 91 -8.87 0.51 9.12
C HIS A 91 -8.04 1.05 7.95
N LEU A 92 -7.43 0.17 7.15
CA LEU A 92 -6.57 0.55 6.04
C LEU A 92 -7.33 1.38 5.00
N ILE A 93 -8.52 0.91 4.61
CA ILE A 93 -9.38 1.58 3.63
C ILE A 93 -9.92 2.90 4.18
N ASP A 94 -10.26 2.97 5.47
CA ASP A 94 -10.76 4.21 6.07
C ASP A 94 -9.74 5.33 5.99
N VAL A 95 -8.46 5.01 6.19
CA VAL A 95 -7.37 6.00 6.09
C VAL A 95 -6.97 6.24 4.64
N LEU A 96 -6.87 5.20 3.82
CA LEU A 96 -6.39 5.33 2.45
C LEU A 96 -7.44 5.83 1.45
N GLY A 97 -8.74 5.66 1.74
CA GLY A 97 -9.83 5.99 0.83
C GLY A 97 -9.77 7.44 0.34
N GLU A 98 -9.60 8.38 1.28
CA GLU A 98 -9.49 9.81 0.96
C GLU A 98 -8.30 10.12 0.03
N TYR A 99 -7.14 9.47 0.27
CA TYR A 99 -5.95 9.67 -0.57
C TYR A 99 -6.05 8.96 -1.92
N ILE A 100 -6.70 7.80 -1.97
CA ILE A 100 -6.94 7.07 -3.22
C ILE A 100 -7.78 7.94 -4.15
N ASP A 101 -8.87 8.52 -3.65
CA ASP A 101 -9.74 9.37 -4.45
C ASP A 101 -9.00 10.59 -5.02
N GLU A 102 -8.11 11.21 -4.23
CA GLU A 102 -7.24 12.29 -4.72
C GLU A 102 -6.24 11.79 -5.77
N TYR A 103 -5.68 10.59 -5.58
CA TYR A 103 -4.61 10.05 -6.43
C TYR A 103 -5.14 9.30 -7.66
N VAL A 104 -6.44 9.08 -7.81
CA VAL A 104 -7.05 8.57 -9.06
C VAL A 104 -6.68 9.48 -10.23
N ILE A 105 -6.55 10.79 -10.00
CA ILE A 105 -6.14 11.77 -11.03
C ILE A 105 -4.72 11.51 -11.52
N ASP A 106 -3.85 10.90 -10.70
CA ASP A 106 -2.48 10.54 -11.10
C ASP A 106 -2.44 9.50 -12.21
N PHE A 107 -3.55 8.83 -12.53
CA PHE A 107 -3.67 7.93 -13.68
C PHE A 107 -4.26 8.62 -14.93
N ASN A 108 -4.83 9.82 -14.78
CA ASN A 108 -5.47 10.59 -15.85
C ASN A 108 -4.58 11.71 -16.43
N GLY A 109 -3.43 11.99 -15.79
CA GLY A 109 -2.54 13.08 -16.20
C GLY A 109 -1.94 12.88 -17.59
N SER A 110 -2.09 13.85 -18.47
CA SER A 110 -1.50 13.93 -19.81
C SER A 110 0.01 13.66 -19.93
N ASP A 111 0.75 13.53 -18.83
CA ASP A 111 2.14 13.07 -18.81
C ASP A 111 2.28 11.57 -19.17
N PHE A 112 1.20 10.77 -19.14
CA PHE A 112 1.21 9.40 -19.70
C PHE A 112 1.36 9.39 -21.23
N ILE A 113 0.96 10.44 -21.93
CA ILE A 113 1.01 10.51 -23.40
C ILE A 113 2.43 10.81 -23.90
N LYS A 114 3.28 11.46 -23.09
CA LYS A 114 4.66 11.79 -23.47
C LYS A 114 5.60 10.58 -23.49
N VAL A 115 5.25 9.49 -22.79
CA VAL A 115 5.96 8.22 -22.89
C VAL A 115 5.61 7.49 -24.20
N CYS A 116 4.48 7.83 -24.81
CA CYS A 116 3.97 7.20 -26.05
C CYS A 116 4.39 7.94 -27.34
N THR A 117 5.28 8.94 -27.28
CA THR A 117 5.65 9.77 -28.45
C THR A 117 7.14 9.76 -28.82
N ASN A 118 7.91 8.73 -28.44
CA ASN A 118 9.26 8.51 -28.96
C ASN A 118 9.38 7.18 -29.71
#